data_AF-A0A520MGN0-F1
#
_entry.id   AF-A0A520MGN0-F1
#
_cell.length_a   1.000
_cell.length_b   1.000
_cell.length_c   1.000
_cell.angle_alpha   90.00
_cell.angle_beta   90.00
_cell.angle_gamma   90.00
#
_symmetry.space_group_name_H-M   'P 1'
#
loop_
_entity.id
_entity.type
_entity.pdbx_description
1 polymer ?
#
loop_
_entity_poly.entity_id
_entity_poly.type
_entity_poly.pdbx_seq_one_letter_code
_entity_poly.pdbx_strand_id
1 'polypeptide(L)'
;MTFKNFKKIWDQKREILSSNPDKHSVSVKVDSQLVEGFMSRVQARDFEIVVDQNKGMGGTNQAPRPSEYVLAALAACQEVTYRLYADALDIPLEDVSVS
;
A
#
# COMPACT_ATOMS: atom_id res chain seq x y z
N MET A 1 -24.20 -7.19 -0.93
CA MET A 1 -22.83 -7.50 -1.38
C MET A 1 -22.29 -8.61 -0.49
N THR A 2 -21.63 -9.62 -1.05
CA THR A 2 -20.99 -10.68 -0.25
C THR A 2 -19.59 -10.21 0.12
N PHE A 3 -19.34 -9.97 1.41
CA PHE A 3 -17.98 -9.66 1.89
C PHE A 3 -17.10 -10.91 1.74
N LYS A 4 -15.94 -10.76 1.09
CA LYS A 4 -14.92 -11.81 1.09
C LYS A 4 -14.30 -11.87 2.49
N ASN A 5 -14.30 -13.06 3.09
CA ASN A 5 -13.63 -13.35 4.36
C ASN A 5 -12.21 -13.85 4.09
N PHE A 6 -11.20 -13.18 4.68
CA PHE A 6 -9.77 -13.44 4.52
C PHE A 6 -9.15 -14.34 5.59
N LYS A 7 -9.92 -14.85 6.56
CA LYS A 7 -9.44 -15.69 7.67
C LYS A 7 -8.64 -16.90 7.20
N LYS A 8 -9.09 -17.56 6.11
CA LYS A 8 -8.34 -18.68 5.52
C LYS A 8 -6.94 -18.28 5.06
N ILE A 9 -6.79 -17.10 4.45
CA ILE A 9 -5.49 -16.59 3.99
C ILE A 9 -4.61 -16.26 5.20
N TRP A 10 -5.20 -15.66 6.24
CA TRP A 10 -4.50 -15.37 7.49
C TRP A 10 -3.92 -16.64 8.12
N ASP A 11 -4.75 -17.67 8.32
CA ASP A 11 -4.33 -18.93 8.95
C ASP A 11 -3.19 -19.61 8.18
N GLN A 12 -3.35 -19.71 6.85
CA GLN A 12 -2.33 -20.27 5.96
C GLN A 12 -1.01 -19.50 6.04
N LYS A 13 -1.06 -18.16 6.03
CA LYS A 13 0.15 -17.34 6.09
C LYS A 13 0.83 -17.42 7.44
N ARG A 14 0.08 -17.44 8.54
CA ARG A 14 0.65 -17.62 9.87
C ARG A 14 1.36 -18.96 10.00
N GLU A 15 0.77 -20.04 9.49
CA GLU A 15 1.38 -21.37 9.51
C GLU A 15 2.72 -21.36 8.75
N ILE A 16 2.72 -20.87 7.50
CA ILE A 16 3.92 -20.77 6.65
C ILE A 16 5.04 -19.96 7.32
N LEU A 17 4.69 -18.83 7.95
CA LEU A 17 5.66 -17.98 8.62
C LEU A 17 6.17 -18.66 9.90
N SER A 18 5.29 -19.23 10.72
CA SER A 18 5.69 -19.92 11.95
C SER A 18 6.58 -21.14 11.70
N SER A 19 6.43 -21.81 10.54
CA SER A 19 7.22 -22.99 10.19
C SER A 19 8.61 -22.66 9.64
N ASN A 20 8.89 -21.41 9.27
CA ASN A 20 10.17 -20.97 8.70
C ASN A 20 10.57 -19.57 9.22
N PRO A 21 10.91 -19.42 10.52
CA PRO A 21 11.16 -18.13 11.16
C PRO A 21 12.30 -17.31 10.51
N ASP A 22 13.22 -17.96 9.81
CA ASP A 22 14.35 -17.30 9.15
C ASP A 22 14.04 -16.84 7.72
N LYS A 23 12.88 -17.21 7.15
CA LYS A 23 12.46 -16.87 5.78
C LYS A 23 11.30 -15.88 5.79
N HIS A 24 11.60 -14.63 6.13
CA HIS A 24 10.59 -13.57 6.27
C HIS A 24 10.85 -12.33 5.42
N SER A 25 11.82 -12.36 4.50
CA SER A 25 12.12 -11.18 3.70
C SER A 25 11.00 -10.92 2.68
N VAL A 26 10.19 -9.91 2.95
CA VAL A 26 9.37 -9.25 1.93
C VAL A 26 10.27 -8.23 1.24
N SER A 27 10.56 -8.46 -0.03
CA SER A 27 11.26 -7.46 -0.86
C SER A 27 10.24 -6.61 -1.59
N VAL A 28 10.32 -5.30 -1.40
CA VAL A 28 9.56 -4.30 -2.15
C VAL A 28 10.57 -3.49 -2.95
N LYS A 29 10.35 -3.38 -4.26
CA LYS A 29 11.21 -2.63 -5.17
C LYS A 29 10.36 -1.74 -6.06
N VAL A 30 10.84 -0.52 -6.27
CA VAL A 30 10.36 0.42 -7.28
C VAL A 30 11.56 0.99 -8.01
N ASP A 31 11.39 1.34 -9.28
CA ASP A 31 12.40 2.00 -10.10
C ASP A 31 11.84 3.37 -10.51
N SER A 32 12.52 4.46 -10.14
CA SER A 32 12.04 5.83 -10.34
C SER A 32 13.00 6.62 -11.22
N GLN A 33 12.45 7.38 -12.16
CA GLN A 33 13.20 8.31 -13.01
C GLN A 33 12.53 9.68 -13.02
N LEU A 34 13.33 10.73 -12.79
CA LEU A 34 12.92 12.12 -13.03
C LEU A 34 12.86 12.34 -14.54
N VAL A 35 11.71 12.80 -15.05
CA VAL A 35 11.48 12.93 -16.49
C VAL A 35 11.40 14.38 -16.96
N GLU A 36 10.76 15.27 -16.19
CA GLU A 36 10.63 16.68 -16.55
C GLU A 36 10.32 17.53 -15.31
N GLY A 37 11.10 18.59 -15.06
CA GLY A 37 10.90 19.44 -13.88
C GLY A 37 10.95 18.61 -12.58
N PHE A 38 9.85 18.59 -11.82
CA PHE A 38 9.68 17.74 -10.63
C PHE A 38 8.86 16.47 -10.89
N MET A 39 8.48 16.20 -12.14
CA MET A 39 7.73 15.01 -12.52
C MET A 39 8.64 13.78 -12.57
N SER A 40 8.25 12.72 -11.87
CA SER A 40 8.90 11.42 -11.88
C SER A 40 7.93 10.35 -12.37
N ARG A 41 8.45 9.38 -13.14
CA ARG A 41 7.76 8.12 -13.46
C ARG A 41 8.38 7.01 -12.63
N VAL A 42 7.53 6.31 -11.89
CA VAL A 42 7.93 5.24 -10.97
C VAL A 42 7.28 3.93 -11.43
N GLN A 43 8.10 2.92 -11.70
CA GLN A 43 7.64 1.58 -12.01
C GLN A 43 7.56 0.75 -10.73
N ALA A 44 6.38 0.21 -10.44
CA ALA A 44 6.12 -0.70 -9.32
C ALA A 44 5.45 -1.97 -9.85
N ARG A 45 6.20 -3.06 -10.05
CA ARG A 45 5.74 -4.25 -10.79
C ARG A 45 5.23 -3.85 -12.18
N ASP A 46 3.96 -4.09 -12.49
CA ASP A 46 3.32 -3.75 -13.76
C ASP A 46 2.60 -2.38 -13.72
N PHE A 47 2.75 -1.62 -12.63
CA PHE A 47 2.08 -0.33 -12.43
C PHE A 47 3.04 0.83 -12.66
N GLU A 48 2.62 1.81 -13.46
CA GLU A 48 3.29 3.12 -13.57
C GLU A 48 2.62 4.11 -12.59
N ILE A 49 3.43 4.79 -11.79
CA ILE A 49 3.00 5.85 -10.87
C ILE A 49 3.67 7.14 -11.32
N VAL A 50 2.88 8.18 -11.55
CA VAL A 50 3.39 9.53 -11.80
C VAL A 50 3.41 10.29 -10.48
N VAL A 51 4.52 10.96 -10.20
CA VAL A 51 4.72 11.80 -9.01
C VAL A 51 5.12 13.18 -9.47
N ASP A 52 4.64 14.24 -8.83
CA ASP A 52 4.94 15.64 -9.18
C ASP A 52 5.07 16.51 -7.92
N GLN A 53 5.18 17.82 -8.08
CA GLN A 53 5.02 18.81 -7.03
C GLN A 53 3.84 19.74 -7.29
N ASN A 54 3.40 20.42 -6.23
CA ASN A 54 2.42 21.48 -6.38
C ASN A 54 3.02 22.69 -7.12
N LYS A 55 2.16 23.58 -7.63
CA LYS A 55 2.59 24.79 -8.33
C LYS A 55 3.42 25.74 -7.45
N GLY A 56 3.10 25.80 -6.15
CA GLY A 56 3.79 26.67 -5.20
C GLY A 56 5.26 26.30 -4.96
N MET A 57 5.64 25.05 -5.24
CA MET A 57 7.01 24.55 -5.16
C MET A 57 7.65 24.36 -6.54
N GLY A 58 7.01 24.87 -7.61
CA GLY A 58 7.54 24.82 -8.98
C GLY A 58 7.19 23.56 -9.78
N GLY A 59 6.29 22.71 -9.27
CA GLY A 59 5.76 21.55 -10.00
C GLY A 59 4.56 21.91 -10.87
N THR A 60 4.04 20.91 -11.60
CA THR A 60 2.91 21.14 -12.53
C THR A 60 1.55 20.88 -11.91
N ASN A 61 1.51 20.27 -10.71
CA ASN A 61 0.32 19.80 -10.02
C ASN A 61 -0.52 18.83 -10.89
N GLN A 62 0.14 18.01 -11.70
CA GLN A 62 -0.49 16.98 -12.54
C GLN A 62 -0.51 15.60 -11.88
N ALA A 63 0.22 15.44 -10.77
CA ALA A 63 0.20 14.25 -9.93
C ALA A 63 0.44 14.62 -8.45
N PRO A 64 0.12 13.72 -7.50
CA PRO A 64 0.38 13.95 -6.08
C PRO A 64 1.86 14.16 -5.78
N ARG A 65 2.11 14.85 -4.68
CA ARG A 65 3.45 15.04 -4.10
C ARG A 65 4.00 13.70 -3.61
N PRO A 66 5.33 13.50 -3.59
CA PRO A 66 5.92 12.31 -2.99
C PRO A 66 5.43 12.06 -1.56
N SER A 67 5.31 13.12 -0.75
CA SER A 67 4.81 13.03 0.62
C SER A 67 3.34 12.58 0.72
N GLU A 68 2.50 12.93 -0.27
CA GLU A 68 1.10 12.51 -0.29
C GLU A 68 0.98 11.02 -0.63
N TYR A 69 1.85 10.50 -1.50
CA TYR A 69 1.96 9.06 -1.72
C TYR A 69 2.43 8.30 -0.48
N VAL A 70 3.36 8.86 0.30
CA VAL A 70 3.78 8.26 1.59
C VAL A 70 2.60 8.17 2.55
N LEU A 71 1.82 9.24 2.70
CA LEU A 71 0.64 9.25 3.56
C LEU A 71 -0.46 8.31 3.05
N ALA A 72 -0.69 8.27 1.74
CA ALA A 72 -1.64 7.34 1.12
C ALA A 72 -1.24 5.88 1.38
N ALA A 73 0.05 5.55 1.23
CA ALA A 73 0.56 4.21 1.54
C ALA A 73 0.38 3.86 3.02
N LEU A 74 0.62 4.81 3.94
CA LEU A 74 0.44 4.60 5.37
C LEU A 74 -1.03 4.37 5.75
N ALA A 75 -1.93 5.22 5.25
CA ALA A 75 -3.37 5.09 5.46
C ALA A 75 -3.88 3.73 4.96
N ALA A 76 -3.55 3.37 3.72
CA ALA A 76 -3.95 2.08 3.14
C ALA A 76 -3.35 0.89 3.91
N CYS A 77 -2.11 0.99 4.41
CA CYS A 77 -1.52 -0.06 5.25
C CYS A 77 -2.36 -0.32 6.51
N GLN A 78 -2.88 0.74 7.14
CA GLN A 78 -3.74 0.60 8.32
C GLN A 78 -5.07 -0.07 7.94
N GLU A 79 -5.74 0.38 6.89
CA GLU A 79 -7.01 -0.19 6.42
C GLU A 79 -6.89 -1.69 6.08
N VAL A 80 -5.83 -2.08 5.37
CA VAL A 80 -5.53 -3.48 5.06
C VAL A 80 -5.31 -4.29 6.34
N THR A 81 -4.59 -3.72 7.31
CA THR A 81 -4.34 -4.37 8.61
C THR A 81 -5.64 -4.58 9.37
N TYR A 82 -6.49 -3.55 9.48
CA TYR A 82 -7.80 -3.65 10.12
C TYR A 82 -8.66 -4.74 9.48
N ARG A 83 -8.75 -4.76 8.15
CA ARG A 83 -9.50 -5.80 7.42
C ARG A 83 -8.98 -7.20 7.74
N LEU A 84 -7.66 -7.38 7.68
CA LEU A 84 -7.04 -8.69 7.89
C LEU A 84 -7.27 -9.22 9.31
N TYR A 85 -7.09 -8.39 10.34
CA TYR A 85 -7.29 -8.78 11.73
C TYR A 85 -8.76 -8.93 12.11
N ALA A 86 -9.66 -8.10 11.57
CA ALA A 86 -11.09 -8.25 11.81
C ALA A 86 -11.59 -9.62 11.34
N ASP A 87 -11.21 -10.01 10.11
CA ASP A 87 -11.57 -11.33 9.58
C ASP A 87 -10.93 -12.47 10.38
N ALA A 88 -9.67 -12.32 10.82
CA ALA A 88 -9.00 -13.31 11.65
C ALA A 88 -9.69 -13.54 13.01
N LEU A 89 -10.30 -12.48 13.57
CA LEU A 89 -10.98 -12.46 14.86
C LEU A 89 -12.50 -12.66 14.75
N ASP A 90 -13.02 -12.95 13.56
CA ASP A 90 -14.46 -13.05 13.25
C ASP A 90 -15.26 -11.79 13.64
N ILE A 91 -14.63 -10.61 13.56
CA ILE A 91 -15.27 -9.32 13.80
C ILE A 91 -15.91 -8.84 12.48
N PRO A 92 -17.22 -8.54 12.44
CA PRO A 92 -17.87 -8.02 11.24
C PRO A 92 -17.42 -6.57 10.98
N LEU A 93 -16.42 -6.39 10.13
CA LEU A 93 -15.97 -5.07 9.71
C LEU A 93 -16.69 -4.63 8.43
N GLU A 94 -17.54 -3.61 8.54
CA GLU A 94 -18.30 -3.06 7.42
C GLU A 94 -17.49 -2.00 6.65
N ASP A 95 -16.84 -1.07 7.35
CA ASP A 95 -16.10 0.06 6.76
C ASP A 95 -14.90 0.49 7.62
N VAL A 96 -13.88 1.07 6.98
CA VAL A 96 -12.69 1.65 7.64
C VAL A 96 -12.15 2.80 6.78
N SER A 97 -11.78 3.91 7.41
CA SER A 97 -11.17 5.07 6.75
C SER A 97 -10.13 5.73 7.64
N VAL A 98 -9.05 6.25 7.05
CA VAL A 98 -7.99 7.00 7.74
C VAL A 98 -7.80 8.38 7.11
N SER A 99 -7.63 9.43 7.93
CA SER A 99 -7.49 10.83 7.49
C SER A 99 -6.40 11.58 8.25
#